data_AF-A0A1G3ZPT3-F1
#
_entry.id   AF-A0A1G3ZPT3-F1
#
_cell.length_a   1.000
_cell.length_b   1.000
_cell.length_c   1.000
_cell.angle_alpha   90.00
_cell.angle_beta   90.00
_cell.angle_gamma   90.00
#
_symmetry.space_group_name_H-M   'P 1'
#
loop_
_entity.id
_entity.type
_entity.pdbx_description
1 polymer ?
#
loop_
_entity_poly.entity_id
_entity_poly.type
_entity_poly.pdbx_seq_one_letter_code
_entity_poly.pdbx_strand_id
1 'polypeptide(L)'
;MITLHSFWVILASFGILAIIVAAFDGPLAAYLLNKFDISVRHSGVSLSYNIGGAVLGGLVPVTLTYLIDKTHITIFPSFLLIGFALLAFFVLWREKPSTINHY
;
A
#
# COMPACT_ATOMS: atom_id res chain seq x y z
N MET A 1 22.07 -5.51 -18.59
CA MET A 1 21.23 -5.83 -19.77
C MET A 1 20.16 -6.80 -19.33
N ILE A 2 18.87 -6.48 -19.52
CA ILE A 2 17.77 -7.41 -19.26
C ILE A 2 17.76 -8.42 -20.40
N THR A 3 17.95 -9.70 -20.12
CA THR A 3 17.88 -10.77 -21.14
C THR A 3 16.41 -11.10 -21.43
N LEU A 4 16.10 -11.66 -22.61
CA LEU A 4 14.73 -12.09 -22.97
C LEU A 4 14.09 -13.02 -21.93
N HIS A 5 14.90 -13.85 -21.28
CA HIS A 5 14.45 -14.73 -20.20
C HIS A 5 14.08 -13.93 -18.94
N SER A 6 14.87 -12.91 -18.60
CA SER A 6 14.55 -12.00 -17.50
C SER A 6 13.32 -11.13 -17.77
N PHE A 7 13.03 -10.78 -19.02
CA PHE A 7 11.87 -9.97 -19.37
C PHE A 7 10.55 -10.65 -19.00
N TRP A 8 10.34 -11.91 -19.41
CA TRP A 8 9.10 -12.63 -19.12
C TRP A 8 8.91 -12.90 -17.62
N VAL A 9 10.00 -13.19 -16.90
CA VAL A 9 9.97 -13.38 -15.45
C VAL A 9 9.59 -12.09 -14.73
N ILE A 10 10.15 -10.95 -15.14
CA ILE A 10 9.80 -9.64 -14.60
C ILE A 10 8.34 -9.32 -14.91
N LEU A 11 7.90 -9.49 -16.15
CA LEU A 11 6.52 -9.21 -16.56
C LEU A 11 5.52 -10.05 -15.77
N ALA A 12 5.78 -11.35 -15.63
CA ALA A 12 4.94 -12.25 -14.82
C ALA A 12 4.91 -11.80 -13.35
N SER A 13 6.06 -11.45 -12.79
CA SER A 13 6.18 -11.01 -11.38
C SER A 13 5.42 -9.71 -11.13
N PHE A 14 5.57 -8.71 -12.01
CA PHE A 14 4.81 -7.46 -11.94
C PHE A 14 3.32 -7.68 -12.18
N GLY A 15 2.94 -8.58 -13.09
CA GLY A 15 1.55 -8.94 -13.33
C GLY A 15 0.87 -9.55 -12.11
N ILE A 16 1.55 -10.51 -11.46
CA ILE A 16 1.07 -11.11 -10.21
C ILE A 16 0.94 -10.04 -9.12
N LEU A 17 1.96 -9.19 -8.95
CA LEU A 17 1.92 -8.10 -7.98
C LEU A 17 0.76 -7.14 -8.24
N ALA A 18 0.54 -6.75 -9.50
CA ALA A 18 -0.55 -5.86 -9.89
C ALA A 18 -1.93 -6.44 -9.58
N ILE A 19 -2.14 -7.75 -9.81
CA ILE A 19 -3.39 -8.43 -9.45
C ILE A 19 -3.61 -8.40 -7.94
N ILE A 20 -2.57 -8.67 -7.14
CA ILE A 20 -2.65 -8.63 -5.68
C ILE A 20 -2.99 -7.22 -5.18
N VAL A 21 -2.33 -6.20 -5.72
CA VAL A 21 -2.59 -4.79 -5.37
C VAL A 21 -4.02 -4.39 -5.76
N ALA A 22 -4.49 -4.77 -6.95
CA ALA A 22 -5.85 -4.48 -7.40
C ALA A 22 -6.92 -5.15 -6.52
N ALA A 23 -6.67 -6.40 -6.09
CA ALA A 23 -7.55 -7.11 -5.17
C ALA A 23 -7.63 -6.46 -3.78
N PHE A 24 -6.59 -5.72 -3.37
CA PHE A 24 -6.58 -4.94 -2.13
C PHE A 24 -7.24 -3.56 -2.30
N ASP A 25 -6.92 -2.83 -3.37
CA ASP A 25 -7.42 -1.46 -3.59
C ASP A 25 -8.93 -1.41 -3.83
N GLY A 26 -9.51 -2.44 -4.45
CA GLY A 26 -10.97 -2.52 -4.68
C GLY A 26 -11.79 -2.44 -3.38
N PRO A 27 -11.59 -3.38 -2.44
CA PRO A 27 -12.23 -3.32 -1.12
C PRO A 27 -11.86 -2.09 -0.30
N LEU A 28 -10.62 -1.60 -0.42
CA LEU A 28 -10.14 -0.42 0.32
C LEU A 28 -11.01 0.81 0.05
N ALA A 29 -11.38 1.06 -1.19
CA ALA A 29 -12.22 2.20 -1.55
C ALA A 29 -13.60 2.14 -0.84
N ALA A 30 -14.29 0.99 -0.91
CA ALA A 30 -15.58 0.82 -0.25
C ALA A 30 -15.46 0.89 1.28
N TYR A 31 -14.39 0.34 1.83
CA TYR A 31 -14.09 0.37 3.25
C TYR A 31 -13.91 1.80 3.76
N LEU A 32 -13.07 2.61 3.11
CA LEU A 32 -12.78 3.99 3.52
C LEU A 32 -14.03 4.87 3.45
N LEU A 33 -14.85 4.72 2.41
CA LEU A 33 -16.10 5.47 2.27
C LEU A 33 -17.01 5.27 3.50
N ASN A 34 -17.09 4.05 4.05
CA ASN A 34 -17.92 3.77 5.22
C ASN A 34 -17.37 4.32 6.54
N LYS A 35 -16.15 4.88 6.56
CA LYS A 35 -15.56 5.50 7.76
C LYS A 35 -15.85 6.99 7.90
N PHE A 36 -16.36 7.63 6.84
CA PHE A 36 -16.66 9.06 6.83
C PHE A 36 -18.16 9.33 6.66
N ASP A 37 -18.63 10.39 7.31
CA ASP A 37 -19.99 10.92 7.15
C ASP A 37 -20.25 11.31 5.70
N ILE A 38 -21.50 11.15 5.25
CA ILE A 38 -21.90 11.31 3.86
C ILE A 38 -21.53 12.70 3.31
N SER A 39 -21.63 13.75 4.12
CA SER A 39 -21.36 15.15 3.72
C SER A 39 -19.89 15.43 3.38
N VAL A 40 -18.94 14.68 3.96
CA VAL A 40 -17.50 14.91 3.81
C VAL A 40 -16.75 13.68 3.30
N ARG A 41 -17.48 12.65 2.85
CA ARG A 41 -16.92 11.35 2.52
C ARG A 41 -15.84 11.39 1.45
N HIS A 42 -16.11 12.05 0.31
CA HIS A 42 -15.15 12.12 -0.79
C HIS A 42 -13.93 12.99 -0.45
N SER A 43 -14.14 14.13 0.21
CA SER A 43 -13.04 15.01 0.62
C SER A 43 -12.20 14.38 1.73
N GLY A 44 -12.80 13.68 2.69
CA GLY A 44 -12.12 12.95 3.76
C GLY A 44 -11.26 11.80 3.24
N VAL A 45 -11.79 10.99 2.31
CA VAL A 45 -11.02 9.92 1.65
C VAL A 45 -9.86 10.51 0.83
N SER A 46 -10.14 11.52 0.00
CA SER A 46 -9.10 12.18 -0.82
C SER A 46 -8.02 12.82 0.04
N LEU A 47 -8.38 13.55 1.09
CA LEU A 47 -7.43 14.19 1.99
C LEU A 47 -6.54 13.15 2.69
N SER A 48 -7.13 12.08 3.22
CA SER A 48 -6.39 11.02 3.90
C SER A 48 -5.43 10.31 2.95
N TYR A 49 -5.87 10.01 1.72
CA TYR A 49 -5.05 9.38 0.69
C TYR A 49 -3.90 10.27 0.24
N ASN A 50 -4.17 11.56 -0.01
CA ASN A 50 -3.15 12.51 -0.44
C ASN A 50 -2.12 12.80 0.67
N ILE A 51 -2.54 12.93 1.94
CA ILE A 51 -1.60 13.11 3.05
C ILE A 51 -0.73 11.86 3.21
N GLY A 52 -1.34 10.67 3.21
CA GLY A 52 -0.61 9.40 3.28
C GLY A 52 0.40 9.27 2.13
N GLY A 53 -0.05 9.55 0.91
CA GLY A 53 0.79 9.55 -0.29
C GLY A 53 1.91 10.60 -0.26
N ALA A 54 1.65 11.80 0.25
CA ALA A 54 2.66 12.85 0.35
C ALA A 54 3.75 12.51 1.37
N VAL A 55 3.36 11.96 2.53
CA VAL A 55 4.32 11.57 3.57
C VAL A 55 5.12 10.35 3.12
N LEU A 56 4.47 9.30 2.66
CA LEU A 56 5.14 8.03 2.34
C LEU A 56 5.82 8.04 0.96
N GLY A 57 5.30 8.81 0.01
CA GLY A 57 5.77 8.83 -1.38
C GLY A 57 7.22 9.26 -1.53
N GLY A 58 7.69 10.21 -0.70
CA GLY A 58 9.09 10.64 -0.68
C GLY A 58 9.95 9.91 0.35
N LEU A 59 9.41 9.67 1.56
CA LEU A 59 10.19 9.11 2.66
C LEU A 59 10.60 7.65 2.42
N VAL A 60 9.73 6.84 1.80
CA VAL A 60 10.03 5.43 1.51
C VAL A 60 11.20 5.28 0.52
N PRO A 61 11.18 5.88 -0.68
CA PRO A 61 12.31 5.76 -1.61
C PRO A 61 13.59 6.36 -1.04
N VAL A 62 13.54 7.49 -0.32
CA VAL A 62 14.73 8.07 0.33
C VAL A 62 15.33 7.12 1.35
N THR A 63 14.51 6.54 2.22
CA THR A 63 14.96 5.57 3.23
C THR A 63 15.55 4.32 2.57
N LEU A 64 14.91 3.84 1.51
CA LEU A 64 15.39 2.68 0.74
C LEU A 64 16.75 2.95 0.09
N THR A 65 16.88 4.05 -0.63
CA THR A 65 18.12 4.44 -1.27
C THR A 65 19.24 4.59 -0.23
N TYR A 66 18.96 5.24 0.91
CA TYR A 66 19.92 5.37 1.99
C TYR A 66 20.35 4.02 2.58
N LEU A 67 19.41 3.12 2.85
CA LEU A 67 19.71 1.79 3.40
C LEU A 67 20.51 0.94 2.42
N ILE A 68 20.12 0.94 1.14
CA ILE A 68 20.84 0.20 0.09
C ILE A 68 22.26 0.76 -0.08
N ASP A 69 22.43 2.08 -0.05
CA ASP A 69 23.76 2.72 -0.13
C ASP A 69 24.68 2.32 1.03
N LYS A 70 24.16 2.27 2.26
CA LYS A 70 24.94 1.90 3.44
C LYS A 70 25.21 0.41 3.60
N THR A 71 24.31 -0.45 3.14
CA THR A 71 24.36 -1.90 3.40
C THR A 71 24.77 -2.71 2.17
N HIS A 72 24.64 -2.13 0.98
CA HIS A 72 24.76 -2.79 -0.32
C HIS A 72 23.78 -3.97 -0.54
N ILE A 73 22.75 -4.09 0.30
CA ILE A 73 21.74 -5.14 0.21
C ILE A 73 20.57 -4.62 -0.65
N THR A 74 20.32 -5.23 -1.80
CA THR A 74 19.26 -4.79 -2.73
C THR A 74 17.87 -5.29 -2.37
N ILE A 75 17.73 -6.19 -1.39
CA ILE A 75 16.44 -6.77 -0.95
C ILE A 75 15.70 -5.93 0.11
N PHE A 76 16.24 -4.77 0.51
CA PHE A 76 15.59 -3.86 1.45
C PHE A 76 14.15 -3.42 1.07
N PRO A 77 13.80 -3.19 -0.21
CA PRO A 77 12.42 -2.94 -0.63
C PRO A 77 11.45 -4.01 -0.15
N SER A 78 11.85 -5.28 -0.24
CA SER A 78 11.01 -6.41 0.17
C SER A 78 10.73 -6.41 1.66
N PHE A 79 11.74 -6.11 2.50
CA PHE A 79 11.55 -6.02 3.95
C PHE A 79 10.59 -4.90 4.35
N LEU A 80 10.67 -3.74 3.69
CA LEU A 80 9.73 -2.64 3.94
C LEU A 80 8.31 -2.99 3.52
N LEU A 81 8.12 -3.64 2.37
CA LEU A 81 6.80 -4.10 1.92
C LEU A 81 6.19 -5.11 2.91
N ILE A 82 6.98 -6.07 3.39
CA ILE A 82 6.54 -7.02 4.42
C ILE A 82 6.17 -6.30 5.71
N GLY A 83 6.97 -5.32 6.15
CA GLY A 83 6.69 -4.52 7.34
C GLY A 83 5.35 -3.77 7.25
N PHE A 84 5.10 -3.09 6.13
CA PHE A 84 3.82 -2.40 5.90
C PHE A 84 2.64 -3.37 5.79
N ALA A 85 2.83 -4.52 5.15
CA ALA A 85 1.79 -5.55 5.07
C ALA A 85 1.41 -6.10 6.46
N LEU A 86 2.40 -6.37 7.32
CA LEU A 86 2.17 -6.82 8.70
C LEU A 86 1.48 -5.73 9.55
N LEU A 87 1.90 -4.46 9.38
CA LEU A 87 1.25 -3.34 10.07
C LEU A 87 -0.22 -3.21 9.65
N ALA A 88 -0.50 -3.23 8.34
CA ALA A 88 -1.86 -3.17 7.80
C ALA A 88 -2.69 -4.35 8.31
N PHE A 89 -2.14 -5.55 8.26
CA PHE A 89 -2.78 -6.75 8.78
C PHE A 89 -3.12 -6.62 10.27
N PHE A 90 -2.19 -6.14 11.10
CA PHE A 90 -2.41 -5.95 12.52
C PHE A 90 -3.50 -4.90 12.81
N VAL A 91 -3.51 -3.79 12.06
CA VAL A 91 -4.54 -2.76 12.19
C VAL A 91 -5.92 -3.32 11.85
N LEU A 92 -6.04 -4.00 10.72
CA LEU A 92 -7.30 -4.61 10.27
C LEU A 92 -7.76 -5.72 11.22
N TRP A 93 -6.84 -6.54 11.74
CA TRP A 93 -7.15 -7.56 12.73
C TRP A 93 -7.78 -6.95 13.98
N ARG A 94 -7.26 -5.81 14.44
CA ARG A 94 -7.76 -5.13 15.64
C ARG A 94 -9.08 -4.39 15.40
N GLU A 95 -9.48 -4.24 14.15
CA GLU A 95 -10.68 -3.53 13.81
C GLU A 95 -11.92 -4.32 14.21
N LYS A 96 -12.81 -3.68 14.97
CA LYS A 96 -14.09 -4.27 15.33
C LYS A 96 -15.10 -4.04 14.20
N PRO A 97 -16.08 -4.95 14.00
CA PRO A 97 -17.13 -4.74 13.03
C PRO A 97 -17.81 -3.40 13.27
N SER A 98 -17.85 -2.52 12.27
CA SER A 98 -18.55 -1.25 12.39
C SER A 98 -20.05 -1.55 12.44
N THR A 99 -20.66 -1.43 13.62
CA THR A 99 -22.10 -1.40 13.78
C THR A 99 -22.61 -0.10 13.18
N ILE A 100 -23.04 -0.14 11.92
CA ILE A 100 -23.63 1.01 11.25
C ILE A 100 -25.03 1.22 11.85
N ASN A 101 -25.09 1.97 12.95
CA ASN A 101 -26.31 2.53 13.50
C ASN A 101 -26.33 4.03 13.20
N HIS A 102 -26.53 4.41 11.94
CA HIS A 102 -27.03 5.74 11.63
C HIS A 102 -28.00 5.64 10.45
N TYR A 103 -29.23 6.08 10.74
CA TYR A 103 -30.41 6.22 9.89
C TYR A 103 -30.13 6.88 8.54
#